data_AF-A0A0G3C6H9-F1
#
_entry.id   AF-A0A0G3C6H9-F1
#
_cell.length_a   1.000
_cell.length_b   1.000
_cell.length_c   1.000
_cell.angle_alpha   90.00
_cell.angle_beta   90.00
_cell.angle_gamma   90.00
#
_symmetry.space_group_name_H-M   'P 1'
#
loop_
_entity.id
_entity.type
_entity.pdbx_description
1 polymer ?
#
loop_
_entity_poly.entity_id
_entity_poly.type
_entity_poly.pdbx_seq_one_letter_code
_entity_poly.pdbx_strand_id
1 'polypeptide(L)' 'METENKAEYISELPVEIQKMLKNLNFPIDRNGIIEQARKSKAIPDILRELGMLPDKKYNNIEDIAEELHKVYMGVPV' A
#
# COMPACT_ATOMS: atom_id res chain seq x y z
N MET A 1 -10.35 5.21 -20.80
CA MET A 1 -10.61 3.92 -20.11
C MET A 1 -9.31 3.49 -19.45
N GLU A 2 -9.06 3.88 -18.20
CA GLU A 2 -8.06 3.22 -17.31
C GLU A 2 -8.01 3.82 -15.90
N THR A 3 -8.56 5.02 -15.68
CA THR A 3 -8.54 5.69 -14.36
C THR A 3 -9.71 5.34 -13.44
N GLU A 4 -10.70 4.59 -13.93
CA GLU A 4 -11.97 4.38 -13.22
C GLU A 4 -11.92 3.25 -12.17
N ASN A 5 -10.85 2.45 -12.10
CA ASN A 5 -10.79 1.28 -11.21
C ASN A 5 -9.74 1.38 -10.07
N LYS A 6 -8.71 2.24 -10.16
CA LYS A 6 -7.63 2.24 -9.14
C LYS A 6 -8.04 2.77 -7.76
N ALA A 7 -9.06 3.64 -7.70
CA ALA A 7 -9.60 4.10 -6.43
C ALA A 7 -10.38 3.01 -5.67
N GLU A 8 -10.91 2.01 -6.40
CA GLU A 8 -11.61 0.86 -5.81
C GLU A 8 -10.65 0.04 -4.94
N TYR A 9 -9.41 -0.18 -5.39
CA TYR A 9 -8.38 -0.86 -4.62
C TYR A 9 -8.16 -0.23 -3.24
N ILE A 10 -8.17 1.11 -3.15
CA ILE A 10 -7.99 1.79 -1.87
C ILE A 10 -9.14 1.44 -0.91
N SER A 11 -10.38 1.39 -1.42
CA SER A 11 -11.56 1.11 -0.59
C SER A 11 -11.63 -0.32 -0.07
N GLU A 12 -11.04 -1.27 -0.80
CA GLU A 12 -10.99 -2.69 -0.44
C GLU A 12 -9.88 -3.02 0.57
N LEU A 13 -8.91 -2.13 0.77
CA LEU A 13 -7.85 -2.33 1.77
C LEU A 13 -8.39 -2.17 3.19
N PRO A 14 -7.74 -2.79 4.20
CA PRO A 14 -8.07 -2.53 5.59
C PRO A 14 -8.03 -1.04 5.95
N VAL A 15 -8.96 -0.60 6.80
CA VAL A 15 -9.12 0.81 7.21
C VAL A 15 -7.82 1.41 7.77
N GLU A 16 -7.01 0.61 8.46
CA GLU A 16 -5.73 1.04 8.99
C GLU A 16 -4.73 1.42 7.88
N ILE A 17 -4.65 0.61 6.82
CA ILE A 17 -3.84 0.91 5.63
C ILE A 17 -4.38 2.15 4.93
N GLN A 18 -5.69 2.25 4.73
CA GLN A 18 -6.28 3.45 4.12
C GLN A 18 -5.89 4.74 4.86
N LYS A 19 -5.89 4.73 6.20
CA LYS A 19 -5.46 5.87 7.02
C LYS A 19 -3.97 6.14 6.90
N MET A 20 -3.15 5.10 6.85
CA MET A 20 -1.70 5.24 6.67
C MET A 20 -1.39 5.89 5.31
N LEU A 21 -1.97 5.38 4.23
CA LEU A 21 -1.70 5.84 2.86
C LEU A 21 -2.02 7.33 2.68
N LYS A 22 -3.09 7.83 3.31
CA LYS A 22 -3.47 9.26 3.29
C LYS A 22 -2.45 10.19 3.94
N ASN A 23 -1.55 9.66 4.78
CA ASN A 23 -0.52 10.44 5.48
C ASN A 23 0.88 10.25 4.88
N LEU A 24 0.99 9.64 3.69
CA LEU A 24 2.26 9.49 2.99
C LEU A 24 2.61 10.73 2.18
N ASN A 25 3.90 11.07 2.22
CA ASN A 25 4.47 12.08 1.34
C ASN A 25 5.10 11.39 0.14
N PHE A 26 4.66 11.77 -1.06
CA PHE A 26 5.17 11.22 -2.30
C PHE A 26 6.27 12.10 -2.91
N PRO A 27 7.24 11.52 -3.65
CA PRO A 27 7.41 10.09 -3.89
C PRO A 27 7.97 9.34 -2.67
N ILE A 28 7.60 8.07 -2.52
CA ILE A 28 8.03 7.22 -1.41
C ILE A 28 8.45 5.83 -1.93
N ASP A 29 9.45 5.20 -1.32
CA ASP A 29 9.83 3.82 -1.63
C ASP A 29 9.22 2.82 -0.62
N ARG A 30 9.32 1.52 -0.93
CA ARG A 30 8.84 0.44 -0.06
C ARG A 30 9.35 0.58 1.38
N ASN A 31 10.62 0.92 1.56
CA ASN A 31 11.21 1.00 2.90
C ASN A 31 10.61 2.17 3.68
N GLY A 32 10.42 3.33 3.05
CA GLY A 32 9.75 4.49 3.64
C GLY A 32 8.30 4.19 4.03
N ILE A 33 7.58 3.41 3.22
CA ILE A 33 6.23 2.92 3.55
C ILE A 33 6.29 2.06 4.82
N ILE A 34 7.18 1.07 4.89
CA ILE A 34 7.35 0.20 6.07
C ILE A 34 7.74 1.01 7.32
N GLU A 35 8.63 1.99 7.20
CA GLU A 35 9.01 2.86 8.31
C GLU A 35 7.82 3.68 8.83
N GLN A 36 6.99 4.21 7.93
CA GLN A 36 5.80 4.94 8.33
C GLN A 36 4.78 4.02 9.02
N ALA A 37 4.57 2.81 8.50
CA ALA A 37 3.70 1.82 9.12
C ALA A 37 4.17 1.44 10.54
N ARG A 38 5.48 1.27 10.73
CA ARG A 38 6.07 1.02 12.06
C ARG A 38 5.84 2.18 13.02
N LYS A 39 6.00 3.43 12.57
CA LYS A 39 5.71 4.63 13.37
C LYS A 39 4.23 4.71 13.78
N SER A 40 3.34 4.28 12.90
CA SER A 40 1.90 4.20 13.15
C SER A 40 1.47 2.99 14.00
N LYS A 41 2.41 2.16 14.48
CA LYS A 41 2.15 0.93 15.24
C LYS A 41 1.30 -0.09 14.47
N ALA A 42 1.51 -0.18 13.15
CA ALA A 42 0.83 -1.16 12.32
C ALA A 42 1.05 -2.58 12.86
N ILE A 43 -0.01 -3.39 12.79
CA ILE A 43 0.05 -4.80 13.22
C ILE A 43 1.04 -5.61 12.36
N PRO A 44 1.63 -6.70 12.90
CA PRO A 44 2.65 -7.48 12.20
C PRO A 44 2.26 -7.99 10.81
N ASP A 45 0.98 -8.30 10.59
CA ASP A 45 0.51 -8.79 9.29
C ASP A 45 0.54 -7.71 8.21
N ILE A 46 0.14 -6.48 8.54
CA ILE A 46 0.29 -5.32 7.63
C ILE A 46 1.76 -5.11 7.28
N LEU A 47 2.66 -5.18 8.26
CA LEU A 47 4.10 -5.03 8.00
C LEU A 47 4.66 -6.12 7.08
N ARG A 48 4.13 -7.34 7.17
CA ARG A 48 4.50 -8.46 6.29
C ARG A 48 4.07 -8.19 4.86
N GLU A 49 2.84 -7.77 4.66
CA GLU A 49 2.26 -7.47 3.34
C GLU A 49 2.95 -6.28 2.68
N LEU A 50 3.22 -5.21 3.44
CA LEU A 50 4.03 -4.09 2.97
C LEU A 50 5.46 -4.52 2.58
N GLY A 51 6.01 -5.52 3.26
CA GLY A 51 7.29 -6.14 2.94
C GLY A 51 7.29 -6.93 1.62
N MET A 52 6.13 -7.38 1.14
CA MET A 52 5.98 -8.10 -0.13
C MET A 52 5.87 -7.17 -1.33
N LEU A 53 5.72 -5.86 -1.10
CA LEU A 53 5.66 -4.89 -2.19
C LEU A 53 6.96 -4.87 -3.01
N PRO A 54 6.88 -4.62 -4.33
CA PRO A 54 8.06 -4.43 -5.17
C PRO A 54 9.00 -3.35 -4.63
N ASP A 55 10.30 -3.54 -4.80
CA ASP A 55 11.31 -2.54 -4.45
C ASP A 55 11.36 -1.41 -5.49
N LYS A 56 10.39 -0.50 -5.42
CA LYS A 56 10.27 0.64 -6.34
C LYS A 56 9.81 1.90 -5.61
N LYS A 57 9.94 3.03 -6.31
CA LYS A 57 9.31 4.29 -5.90
C LYS A 57 7.87 4.34 -6.37
N TYR A 58 7.01 4.77 -5.48
CA TYR A 58 5.60 5.03 -5.69
C TYR A 58 5.37 6.54 -5.74
N ASN A 59 4.55 6.98 -6.69
CA ASN A 59 4.31 8.41 -6.93
C ASN A 59 2.97 8.89 -6.38
N ASN A 60 2.07 7.96 -6.08
CA ASN A 60 0.72 8.23 -5.58
C ASN A 60 0.20 7.03 -4.76
N ILE A 61 -0.96 7.21 -4.14
CA ILE A 61 -1.58 6.21 -3.27
C ILE A 61 -2.09 5.02 -4.08
N GLU A 62 -2.62 5.30 -5.27
CA GLU A 62 -3.22 4.33 -6.18
C GLU A 62 -2.21 3.25 -6.61
N ASP A 63 -0.96 3.63 -6.88
CA ASP A 63 0.12 2.72 -7.25
C ASP A 63 0.47 1.76 -6.10
N ILE A 64 0.37 2.21 -4.85
CA ILE A 64 0.59 1.35 -3.66
C ILE A 64 -0.61 0.43 -3.46
N ALA A 65 -1.83 0.99 -3.58
CA ALA A 65 -3.06 0.26 -3.34
C ALA A 65 -3.25 -0.89 -4.33
N GLU A 66 -2.88 -0.69 -5.59
CA GLU A 66 -2.90 -1.73 -6.62
C GLU A 66 -1.98 -2.92 -6.26
N GLU A 67 -0.75 -2.66 -5.80
CA GLU A 67 0.19 -3.72 -5.41
C GLU A 67 -0.27 -4.43 -4.13
N LEU A 68 -0.76 -3.68 -3.14
CA LEU A 68 -1.30 -4.27 -1.92
C LEU A 68 -2.51 -5.15 -2.21
N HIS A 69 -3.42 -4.70 -3.08
CA HIS A 69 -4.57 -5.49 -3.50
C HIS A 69 -4.13 -6.82 -4.12
N LYS A 70 -3.09 -6.83 -4.97
CA LYS A 70 -2.52 -8.08 -5.52
C LYS A 70 -1.97 -9.00 -4.41
N VAL A 71 -1.28 -8.43 -3.41
CA VAL A 71 -0.75 -9.17 -2.26
C VAL A 71 -1.88 -9.79 -1.42
N TYR A 72 -2.97 -9.06 -1.15
CA TYR A 72 -4.11 -9.54 -0.36
C TYR A 72 -4.96 -10.58 -1.09
N MET A 73 -5.22 -10.36 -2.39
CA MET A 73 -6.04 -11.26 -3.23
C MET A 73 -5.29 -12.56 -3.59
N GLY A 74 -4.00 -12.65 -3.25
CA GLY A 74 -3.19 -13.84 -3.50
C GLY A 74 -3.03 -14.16 -4.97
N VAL A 75 -3.05 -13.16 -5.86
CA VAL A 75 -2.68 -13.39 -7.27
C VAL A 75 -1.19 -13.76 -7.25
N PRO A 76 -0.82 -15.01 -7.58
CA PRO A 76 0.57 -15.40 -7.59
C PRO A 76 1.26 -14.59 -8.69
N VAL A 77 2.30 -13.85 -8.31
CA VAL A 77 3.28 -13.30 -9.26
C VAL A 77 4.14 -14.40 -9.86
#